data_AF-A0A0H3J7T2-F1
#
_entry.id   AF-A0A0H3J7T2-F1
#
_cell.length_a   1.000
_cell.length_b   1.000
_cell.length_c   1.000
_cell.angle_alpha   90.00
_cell.angle_beta   90.00
_cell.angle_gamma   90.00
#
_symmetry.space_group_name_H-M   'P 1'
#
loop_
_entity.id
_entity.type
_entity.pdbx_description
1 polymer ?
#
loop_
_entity_poly.entity_id
_entity_poly.type
_entity_poly.pdbx_seq_one_letter_code
_entity_poly.pdbx_strand_id
1 'polypeptide(L)' 'MIKIYKISNKEESMKFIERQFPSAAIWTLETPADKKRNHYFYKKMGYNIVKEYMDGSVKIVLFEKKMNLNLTK' A
#
# COMPACT_ATOMS: atom_id res chain seq x y z
N MET A 1 -11.46 -3.03 5.30
CA MET A 1 -10.49 -4.04 4.82
C MET A 1 -10.90 -4.49 3.42
N ILE A 2 -10.25 -4.01 2.36
CA ILE A 2 -10.58 -4.41 0.99
C ILE A 2 -9.97 -5.80 0.73
N LYS A 3 -10.82 -6.84 0.63
CA LYS A 3 -10.38 -8.19 0.23
C LYS A 3 -10.27 -8.23 -1.29
N ILE A 4 -9.04 -8.18 -1.80
CA ILE A 4 -8.77 -8.31 -3.23
C ILE A 4 -8.69 -9.81 -3.58
N TYR A 5 -9.75 -10.34 -4.19
CA TYR A 5 -9.79 -11.71 -4.72
C TYR A 5 -8.91 -11.82 -5.97
N LYS A 6 -8.03 -12.83 -5.99
CA LYS A 6 -7.17 -13.31 -7.09
C LYS A 6 -7.28 -12.49 -8.40
N ILE A 7 -6.60 -11.34 -8.43
CA ILE A 7 -6.38 -10.57 -9.66
C ILE A 7 -5.11 -11.11 -10.31
N SER A 8 -5.18 -11.40 -11.61
CA SER A 8 -4.09 -11.90 -12.45
C SER A 8 -2.82 -11.03 -12.36
N ASN A 9 -2.97 -9.73 -12.06
CA ASN A 9 -1.86 -8.80 -11.88
C ASN A 9 -2.07 -7.82 -10.69
N LYS A 10 -1.27 -7.97 -9.62
CA LYS A 10 -1.32 -7.11 -8.42
C LYS A 10 -0.94 -5.65 -8.71
N GLU A 11 -0.03 -5.41 -9.66
CA GLU A 11 0.42 -4.06 -10.00
C GLU A 11 -0.70 -3.27 -10.69
N GLU A 12 -1.37 -3.91 -11.65
CA GLU A 12 -2.54 -3.32 -12.32
C GLU A 12 -3.67 -3.01 -11.35
N SER A 13 -3.90 -3.87 -10.37
CA SER A 13 -4.91 -3.67 -9.34
C SER A 13 -4.62 -2.42 -8.51
N MET A 14 -3.38 -2.26 -8.06
CA MET A 14 -2.94 -1.09 -7.29
C MET A 14 -3.06 0.19 -8.14
N LYS A 15 -2.59 0.15 -9.40
CA LYS A 15 -2.72 1.29 -10.32
C LYS A 15 -4.18 1.60 -10.65
N PHE A 16 -5.04 0.59 -10.72
CA PHE A 16 -6.47 0.78 -10.97
C PHE A 16 -7.13 1.51 -9.81
N ILE A 17 -6.95 1.03 -8.57
CA ILE A 17 -7.56 1.68 -7.41
C ILE A 17 -7.01 3.09 -7.18
N GLU A 18 -5.70 3.30 -7.36
CA GLU A 18 -5.08 4.63 -7.26
C GLU A 18 -5.71 5.63 -8.27
N ARG A 19 -6.04 5.17 -9.49
CA ARG A 19 -6.72 5.99 -10.51
C ARG A 19 -8.19 6.30 -10.18
N GLN A 20 -8.87 5.45 -9.40
CA GLN A 20 -10.26 5.71 -9.00
C GLN A 20 -10.38 6.85 -7.98
N PHE A 21 -9.29 7.17 -7.27
CA PHE A 21 -9.25 8.21 -6.24
C PHE A 21 -8.11 9.20 -6.50
N PRO A 22 -8.18 10.00 -7.58
CA PRO A 22 -7.11 10.90 -7.98
C PRO A 22 -6.83 12.03 -6.98
N SER A 23 -7.80 12.34 -6.10
CA SER A 23 -7.64 13.32 -5.03
C SER A 23 -6.96 12.76 -3.77
N ALA A 24 -6.74 11.44 -3.69
CA ALA A 24 -6.07 10.83 -2.54
C ALA A 24 -4.60 11.25 -2.49
N ALA A 25 -4.24 12.05 -1.48
CA ALA A 25 -2.87 12.52 -1.27
C ALA A 25 -1.94 11.44 -0.69
N ILE A 26 -2.49 10.51 0.08
CA ILE A 26 -1.74 9.51 0.86
C ILE A 26 -2.44 8.16 0.76
N TRP A 27 -1.65 7.12 0.48
CA TRP A 27 -2.08 5.72 0.52
C TRP A 27 -1.35 4.98 1.63
N THR A 28 -2.08 4.17 2.39
CA THR A 28 -1.52 3.35 3.46
C THR A 28 -1.86 1.88 3.30
N LEU A 29 -0.90 1.00 3.62
CA LEU A 29 -1.05 -0.45 3.60
C LEU A 29 -0.44 -1.06 4.85
N GLU A 30 -1.06 -2.10 5.39
CA GLU A 30 -0.54 -2.84 6.54
C GLU A 30 -0.33 -4.30 6.17
N THR A 31 0.75 -4.88 6.70
CA THR A 31 1.02 -6.31 6.54
C THR A 31 1.86 -6.83 7.70
N PRO A 32 1.72 -8.11 8.09
CA PRO A 32 2.60 -8.70 9.08
C PRO A 32 4.07 -8.64 8.66
N ALA A 33 4.96 -8.49 9.65
CA ALA A 33 6.40 -8.30 9.44
C ALA A 33 7.10 -9.49 8.79
N ASP A 34 6.51 -10.69 8.88
CA ASP A 34 6.98 -11.94 8.28
C ASP A 34 6.62 -12.06 6.79
N LYS A 35 5.67 -11.27 6.26
CA LYS A 35 5.26 -11.32 4.83
C LYS A 35 6.21 -10.59 3.91
N LYS A 36 7.49 -11.00 3.85
CA LYS A 36 8.56 -10.35 3.07
C LYS A 36 8.22 -10.11 1.59
N ARG A 37 7.46 -11.01 0.95
CA ARG A 37 6.98 -10.83 -0.42
C ARG A 37 6.07 -9.60 -0.59
N ASN A 38 5.20 -9.34 0.39
CA ASN A 38 4.35 -8.15 0.38
C ASN A 38 5.19 -6.89 0.57
N HIS A 39 6.18 -6.94 1.48
CA HIS A 39 7.08 -5.82 1.73
C HIS A 39 7.85 -5.43 0.48
N TYR A 40 8.41 -6.41 -0.23
CA TYR A 40 9.10 -6.18 -1.51
C TYR A 40 8.14 -5.58 -2.55
N PHE A 41 6.93 -6.13 -2.68
CA PHE A 41 5.93 -5.63 -3.61
C PHE A 41 5.51 -4.18 -3.31
N TYR A 42 5.25 -3.81 -2.05
CA TYR A 42 4.87 -2.45 -1.67
C TYR A 42 6.00 -1.46 -1.91
N LYS A 43 7.25 -1.83 -1.58
CA LYS A 43 8.44 -1.02 -1.92
C LYS A 43 8.56 -0.81 -3.42
N LYS A 44 8.38 -1.87 -4.23
CA LYS A 44 8.38 -1.78 -5.71
C LYS A 44 7.29 -0.81 -6.22
N MET A 45 6.15 -0.74 -5.56
CA MET A 45 5.03 0.15 -5.90
C MET A 45 5.20 1.61 -5.41
N GLY A 46 6.31 1.93 -4.74
CA GLY A 46 6.64 3.28 -4.26
C GLY A 46 6.22 3.58 -2.82
N TYR A 47 5.85 2.56 -2.04
CA TYR A 47 5.53 2.73 -0.63
C TYR A 47 6.77 2.61 0.26
N ASN A 48 6.80 3.38 1.34
CA ASN A 48 7.86 3.35 2.37
C ASN A 48 7.30 2.90 3.71
N ILE A 49 8.11 2.21 4.52
CA ILE A 49 7.73 1.86 5.89
C ILE A 49 7.74 3.15 6.73
N VAL A 50 6.65 3.42 7.43
CA VAL A 50 6.52 4.60 8.31
C VAL A 50 6.30 4.24 9.77
N LYS A 51 5.86 3.00 10.05
CA LYS A 51 5.63 2.53 11.43
C LYS A 51 5.69 1.01 11.50
N GLU A 52 6.12 0.51 12.64
CA GLU A 52 5.94 -0.89 13.05
C GLU A 52 5.27 -0.91 14.42
N TYR A 53 4.36 -1.85 14.65
CA TYR A 53 3.67 -1.99 15.94
C TYR A 53 3.19 -3.44 16.15
N MET A 54 2.81 -3.78 17.38
CA MET A 54 2.23 -5.09 17.71
C MET A 54 0.69 -4.99 17.66
N ASP A 55 0.06 -5.93 16.95
CA ASP A 55 -1.37 -6.21 17.04
C ASP A 55 -1.54 -7.63 17.59
N GLY A 56 -1.83 -7.71 18.89
CA GLY A 56 -1.74 -8.95 19.66
C GLY A 56 -0.32 -9.55 19.60
N SER A 57 -0.21 -10.79 19.12
CA SER A 57 1.07 -11.49 18.95
C SER A 57 1.73 -11.25 17.58
N VAL A 58 1.11 -10.44 16.70
CA VAL A 58 1.59 -10.21 15.33
C VAL A 58 2.26 -8.85 15.23
N LYS A 59 3.51 -8.82 14.78
CA LYS A 59 4.18 -7.57 14.42
C LYS A 59 3.67 -7.09 13.06
N ILE A 60 3.07 -5.90 13.02
CA ILE A 60 2.54 -5.24 11.81
C ILE A 60 3.52 -4.18 11.33
N VAL A 61 3.62 -4.04 10.00
CA VAL A 61 4.38 -2.99 9.32
C VAL A 61 3.42 -2.14 8.50
N LEU A 62 3.41 -0.84 8.77
CA LEU A 62 2.63 0.17 8.05
C LEU A 62 3.50 0.81 6.97
N PHE A 63 2.97 0.80 5.75
CA PHE A 63 3.55 1.39 4.56
C PHE A 63 2.74 2.61 4.15
N GLU A 64 3.41 3.66 3.68
CA GLU A 64 2.81 4.89 3.16
C GLU A 64 3.38 5.24 1.79
N LYS A 65 2.53 5.72 0.88
CA LYS A 65 2.91 6.35 -0.40
C LYS A 65 2.21 7.69 -0.52
N LYS A 66 2.99 8.76 -0.68
CA LYS A 66 2.49 10.11 -0.96
C LYS A 66 2.33 10.29 -2.46
N MET A 67 1.18 10.78 -2.88
CA MET A 67 0.92 11.11 -4.28
C MET A 67 1.35 12.55 -4.55
N ASN A 68 2.09 12.75 -5.63
CA ASN A 68 2.34 14.10 -6.14
C ASN A 68 1.04 14.60 -6.77
N LEU A 69 0.24 15.30 -5.98
CA LEU A 69 -0.93 16.00 -6.49
C LEU A 69 -0.43 17.16 -7.35
N ASN A 70 -0.35 16.95 -8.66
CA ASN A 70 -0.25 18.05 -9.59
C ASN A 70 -1.59 18.79 -9.53
N LEU A 71 -1.66 19.82 -8.69
CA LEU A 71 -2.73 20.80 -8.73
C LEU A 71 -2.62 21.50 -10.08
N THR A 72 -3.32 21.01 -11.10
CA THR A 72 -3.55 21.75 -12.33
C THR A 72 -4.26 23.04 -11.92
N LYS A 73 -3.51 24.15 -11.96
CA LYS A 73 -4.03 25.51 -11.89
C LYS A 73 -4.91 25.79 -13.10
#